data_AF-A0A5N7BKA1-F1
#
_entry.id   AF-A0A5N7BKA1-F1
#
_cell.length_a   1.000
_cell.length_b   1.000
_cell.length_c   1.000
_cell.angle_alpha   90.00
_cell.angle_beta   90.00
_cell.angle_gamma   90.00
#
_symmetry.space_group_name_H-M   'P 1'
#
loop_
_entity.id
_entity.type
_entity.pdbx_description
1 polymer ?
#
loop_
_entity_poly.entity_id
_entity_poly.type
_entity_poly.pdbx_seq_one_letter_code
_entity_poly.pdbx_strand_id
1 'polypeptide(L)'
;MDDDEKRTLHPREVLRQIANSMNQQCNELSLTIPVHTTWKAAIRAVEAALGEIDQPMLLMPRGTGNHAALRKIALQCGPELTPKSNIGLPIRTAIDLEPMESPRPLSTVARERLRNMAKVAANEEFRQPYVSLLPKLGEGYLPIVRVDLILQGVDSSDPDPLFRLEEMDMIFDTGAHRTVIVEDLLSPSFQEYLKDSVHDQYRSSDGLVVQVNANIAFSNCSVTIETVAFVVPKAKMPNEKVGILLGQASFTDRLTLRSIPRRILLAKGVAVSEEFWGDIVAEEYLNLDDEIVSL
;
A
#
# COMPACT_ATOMS: atom_id res chain seq x y z
N MET A 1 -2.11 23.70 -30.05
CA MET A 1 -2.41 22.98 -31.30
C MET A 1 -1.83 21.61 -31.09
N ASP A 2 -2.65 20.71 -30.55
CA ASP A 2 -2.24 19.33 -30.30
C ASP A 2 -2.19 18.60 -31.63
N ASP A 3 -1.03 18.00 -31.92
CA ASP A 3 -0.88 17.05 -33.01
C ASP A 3 -1.74 15.83 -32.67
N ASP A 4 -2.74 15.51 -33.50
CA ASP A 4 -3.50 14.27 -33.37
C ASP A 4 -2.51 13.09 -33.42
N GLU A 5 -2.25 12.47 -32.27
CA GLU A 5 -1.28 11.39 -32.14
C GLU A 5 -1.75 10.17 -32.96
N LYS A 6 -1.21 10.01 -34.18
CA LYS A 6 -1.56 8.88 -35.05
C LYS A 6 -0.79 7.63 -34.65
N ARG A 7 -1.49 6.50 -34.55
CA ARG A 7 -0.89 5.19 -34.23
C ARG A 7 -1.20 4.14 -35.30
N THR A 8 -0.19 3.34 -35.64
CA THR A 8 -0.32 2.23 -36.58
C THR A 8 -0.51 0.91 -35.82
N LEU A 9 -1.70 0.30 -35.93
CA LEU A 9 -2.04 -0.99 -35.32
C LEU A 9 -2.45 -2.01 -36.38
N HIS A 10 -2.26 -3.30 -36.09
CA HIS A 10 -2.77 -4.36 -36.95
C HIS A 10 -4.32 -4.41 -36.88
N PRO A 11 -5.06 -4.61 -37.99
CA PRO A 11 -6.53 -4.59 -37.99
C PRO A 11 -7.19 -5.50 -36.95
N ARG A 12 -6.64 -6.71 -36.75
CA ARG A 12 -7.08 -7.64 -35.68
C ARG A 12 -7.06 -7.00 -34.29
N GLU A 13 -6.05 -6.21 -33.99
CA GLU A 13 -5.87 -5.59 -32.68
C GLU A 13 -6.88 -4.46 -32.47
N VAL A 14 -7.16 -3.68 -33.51
CA VAL A 14 -8.21 -2.67 -33.51
C VAL A 14 -9.57 -3.31 -33.26
N LEU A 15 -9.92 -4.37 -34.02
CA LEU A 15 -11.19 -5.09 -33.83
C LEU A 15 -11.32 -5.72 -32.44
N ARG A 16 -10.23 -6.22 -31.86
CA ARG A 16 -10.21 -6.77 -30.50
C ARG A 16 -10.51 -5.70 -29.45
N GLN A 17 -9.89 -4.52 -29.57
CA GLN A 17 -10.12 -3.42 -28.64
C GLN A 17 -11.55 -2.86 -28.76
N ILE A 18 -12.08 -2.74 -29.99
CA ILE A 18 -13.49 -2.39 -30.24
C ILE A 18 -14.43 -3.38 -29.55
N ALA A 19 -14.22 -4.69 -29.75
CA ALA A 19 -15.04 -5.72 -29.13
C ALA A 19 -15.01 -5.66 -27.59
N ASN A 20 -13.85 -5.36 -26.99
CA ASN A 20 -13.73 -5.16 -25.55
C ASN A 20 -14.51 -3.94 -25.06
N SER A 21 -14.46 -2.82 -25.80
CA SER A 21 -15.21 -1.61 -25.45
C SER A 21 -16.72 -1.85 -25.54
N MET A 22 -17.17 -2.49 -26.63
CA MET A 22 -18.58 -2.86 -26.82
C MET A 22 -19.08 -3.75 -25.68
N ASN A 23 -18.28 -4.72 -25.22
CA ASN A 23 -18.67 -5.59 -24.11
C ASN A 23 -18.79 -4.86 -22.76
N GLN A 24 -18.13 -3.71 -22.60
CA GLN A 24 -18.22 -2.90 -21.38
C GLN A 24 -19.36 -1.89 -21.45
N GLN A 25 -19.61 -1.31 -22.62
CA GLN A 25 -20.49 -0.14 -22.78
C GLN A 25 -21.82 -0.45 -23.49
N CYS A 26 -21.90 -1.56 -24.24
CA CYS A 26 -23.02 -1.92 -25.10
C CYS A 26 -23.27 -3.45 -25.04
N ASN A 27 -23.28 -4.02 -23.85
CA ASN A 27 -23.37 -5.47 -23.64
C ASN A 27 -24.75 -6.06 -24.00
N GLU A 28 -25.73 -5.19 -24.19
CA GLU A 28 -27.09 -5.49 -24.60
C GLU A 28 -27.25 -5.69 -26.11
N LEU A 29 -26.26 -5.28 -26.92
CA LEU A 29 -26.31 -5.44 -28.37
C LEU A 29 -26.18 -6.91 -28.76
N SER A 30 -27.08 -7.37 -29.62
CA SER A 30 -27.03 -8.70 -30.20
C SER A 30 -27.20 -8.63 -31.71
N LEU A 31 -26.48 -9.50 -32.42
CA LEU A 31 -26.45 -9.53 -33.88
C LEU A 31 -26.74 -10.95 -34.36
N THR A 32 -27.66 -11.07 -35.32
CA THR A 32 -27.92 -12.33 -36.04
C THR A 32 -27.33 -12.24 -37.43
N ILE A 33 -26.41 -13.14 -37.77
CA ILE A 33 -25.78 -13.24 -39.10
C ILE A 33 -25.75 -14.70 -39.58
N PRO A 34 -25.69 -14.95 -40.90
CA PRO A 34 -25.56 -16.31 -41.43
C PRO A 34 -24.30 -17.02 -40.93
N VAL A 35 -24.41 -18.34 -40.70
CA VAL A 35 -23.28 -19.20 -40.27
C VAL A 35 -22.11 -19.15 -41.25
N HIS A 36 -22.40 -19.00 -42.54
CA HIS A 36 -21.40 -18.80 -43.59
C HIS A 36 -21.44 -17.36 -44.07
N THR A 37 -20.46 -16.56 -43.65
CA THR A 37 -20.36 -15.14 -43.97
C THR A 37 -18.92 -14.73 -44.29
N THR A 38 -18.74 -13.55 -44.88
CA THR A 38 -17.41 -12.99 -45.15
C THR A 38 -17.03 -11.98 -44.07
N TRP A 39 -15.72 -11.75 -43.86
CA TRP A 39 -15.22 -10.74 -42.90
C TRP A 39 -15.83 -9.35 -43.14
N LYS A 40 -15.93 -8.92 -44.40
CA LYS A 40 -16.53 -7.62 -44.75
C LYS A 40 -18.02 -7.56 -44.41
N ALA A 41 -18.76 -8.64 -44.68
CA ALA A 41 -20.18 -8.71 -44.35
C ALA A 41 -20.41 -8.72 -42.83
N ALA A 42 -19.57 -9.44 -42.07
CA ALA A 42 -19.62 -9.44 -40.61
C ALA A 42 -19.33 -8.06 -40.01
N ILE A 43 -18.27 -7.37 -40.47
CA ILE A 43 -17.92 -6.02 -39.97
C ILE A 43 -19.04 -5.03 -40.26
N ARG A 44 -19.60 -5.03 -41.47
CA ARG A 44 -20.75 -4.17 -41.83
C ARG A 44 -22.00 -4.47 -41.00
N ALA A 45 -22.22 -5.74 -40.66
CA ALA A 45 -23.34 -6.12 -39.82
C ALA A 45 -23.17 -5.62 -38.39
N VAL A 46 -21.94 -5.65 -37.84
CA VAL A 46 -21.61 -5.05 -36.54
C VAL A 46 -21.77 -3.53 -36.58
N GLU A 47 -21.27 -2.87 -37.62
CA GLU A 47 -21.44 -1.43 -37.84
C GLU A 47 -22.93 -1.04 -37.89
N ALA A 48 -23.75 -1.78 -38.64
CA ALA A 48 -25.19 -1.55 -38.71
C ALA A 48 -25.90 -1.78 -37.35
N ALA A 49 -25.42 -2.73 -36.53
CA ALA A 49 -25.98 -3.00 -35.21
C ALA A 49 -25.60 -1.93 -34.17
N LEU A 50 -24.47 -1.25 -34.35
CA LEU A 50 -24.08 -0.11 -33.52
C LEU A 50 -24.97 1.11 -33.77
N GLY A 51 -25.53 1.27 -34.98
CA GLY A 51 -26.45 2.36 -35.31
C GLY A 51 -25.82 3.73 -35.08
N GLU A 52 -26.46 4.55 -34.23
CA GLU A 52 -26.02 5.91 -33.89
C GLU A 52 -25.05 5.95 -32.68
N ILE A 53 -24.60 4.80 -32.18
CA ILE A 53 -23.66 4.74 -31.05
C ILE A 53 -22.26 5.14 -31.53
N ASP A 54 -21.95 6.44 -31.41
CA ASP A 54 -20.63 7.01 -31.71
C ASP A 54 -19.93 7.46 -30.41
N GLN A 55 -19.38 6.49 -29.67
CA GLN A 55 -18.65 6.77 -28.44
C GLN A 55 -17.13 6.83 -28.70
N PRO A 56 -16.42 7.81 -28.12
CA PRO A 56 -14.98 7.90 -28.27
C PRO A 56 -14.29 6.71 -27.57
N MET A 57 -13.36 6.06 -28.29
CA MET A 57 -12.52 4.99 -27.75
C MET A 57 -11.05 5.34 -27.92
N LEU A 58 -10.27 5.15 -26.86
CA LEU A 58 -8.81 5.28 -26.90
C LEU A 58 -8.18 3.96 -27.38
N LEU A 59 -7.40 4.00 -28.46
CA LEU A 59 -6.63 2.85 -28.93
C LEU A 59 -5.36 2.65 -28.09
N MET A 60 -5.34 1.58 -27.32
CA MET A 60 -4.21 1.20 -26.48
C MET A 60 -3.06 0.67 -27.34
N PRO A 61 -1.79 0.95 -26.96
CA PRO A 61 -0.64 0.39 -27.66
C PRO A 61 -0.69 -1.14 -27.63
N ARG A 62 -0.09 -1.77 -28.64
CA ARG A 62 0.03 -3.23 -28.69
C ARG A 62 0.61 -3.71 -27.37
N GLY A 63 -0.17 -4.47 -26.60
CA GLY A 63 0.34 -5.14 -25.42
C GLY A 63 1.53 -5.99 -25.85
N THR A 64 2.73 -5.62 -25.42
CA THR A 64 3.95 -6.43 -25.59
C THR A 64 3.92 -7.69 -24.72
N GLY A 65 2.78 -7.96 -24.09
CA GLY A 65 2.53 -9.04 -23.16
C GLY A 65 2.74 -10.39 -23.81
N ASN A 66 3.83 -11.03 -23.39
CA ASN A 66 4.02 -12.47 -23.45
C ASN A 66 2.95 -13.14 -22.57
N HIS A 67 1.68 -13.11 -23.01
CA HIS A 67 0.53 -13.63 -22.27
C HIS A 67 0.71 -15.09 -21.87
N ALA A 68 1.45 -15.85 -22.67
CA ALA A 68 1.83 -17.22 -22.33
C ALA A 68 2.80 -17.27 -21.14
N ALA A 69 3.79 -16.37 -21.07
CA ALA A 69 4.68 -16.25 -19.91
C ALA A 69 3.95 -15.72 -18.68
N LEU A 70 3.08 -14.72 -18.82
CA LEU A 70 2.25 -14.21 -17.71
C LEU A 70 1.29 -15.28 -17.19
N ARG A 71 0.68 -16.05 -18.09
CA ARG A 71 -0.17 -17.20 -17.73
C ARG A 71 0.64 -18.31 -17.07
N LYS A 72 1.87 -18.58 -17.53
CA LYS A 72 2.77 -19.56 -16.89
C LYS A 72 3.18 -19.11 -15.48
N ILE A 73 3.49 -17.82 -15.29
CA ILE A 73 3.77 -17.24 -13.97
C ILE A 73 2.53 -17.39 -13.07
N ALA A 74 1.35 -16.96 -13.53
CA ALA A 74 0.10 -17.09 -12.78
C ALA A 74 -0.23 -18.55 -12.41
N LEU A 75 -0.01 -19.50 -13.32
CA LEU A 75 -0.23 -20.94 -13.08
C LEU A 75 0.83 -21.57 -12.16
N GLN A 76 2.04 -21.02 -12.09
CA GLN A 76 3.07 -21.42 -11.13
C GLN A 76 2.81 -20.86 -9.72
N CYS A 77 2.02 -19.79 -9.61
CA CYS A 77 1.73 -19.13 -8.33
C CYS A 77 0.67 -19.85 -7.47
N GLY A 78 -0.09 -20.82 -7.99
CA GLY A 78 -0.95 -21.73 -7.20
C GLY A 78 -0.66 -23.19 -7.54
N PRO A 79 -0.58 -24.15 -6.58
CA PRO A 79 -1.23 -24.23 -5.25
C PRO A 79 -0.27 -24.64 -4.11
N GLU A 80 1.02 -24.26 -4.13
CA GLU A 80 1.90 -24.46 -2.97
C GLU A 80 1.65 -23.35 -1.93
N LEU A 81 0.64 -23.59 -1.09
CA LEU A 81 0.31 -22.79 0.09
C LEU A 81 0.77 -23.55 1.33
N THR A 82 2.07 -23.78 1.46
CA THR A 82 2.67 -23.86 2.79
C THR A 82 3.03 -22.43 3.19
N PRO A 83 2.45 -21.89 4.29
CA PRO A 83 2.82 -20.57 4.77
C PRO A 83 4.30 -20.60 5.13
N LYS A 84 5.15 -20.00 4.28
CA LYS A 84 6.52 -19.70 4.69
C LYS A 84 6.43 -18.70 5.84
N SER A 85 7.17 -18.96 6.92
CA SER A 85 7.16 -18.13 8.13
C SER A 85 7.60 -16.68 7.89
N ASN A 86 8.38 -16.43 6.82
CA ASN A 86 8.88 -15.10 6.49
C ASN A 86 8.10 -14.48 5.34
N ILE A 87 7.23 -13.54 5.70
CA ILE A 87 6.36 -12.77 4.79
C ILE A 87 7.13 -11.60 4.13
N GLY A 88 8.30 -11.25 4.65
CA GLY A 88 9.12 -10.15 4.15
C GLY A 88 10.62 -10.41 4.21
N LEU A 89 11.37 -9.54 3.55
CA LEU A 89 12.82 -9.45 3.58
C LEU A 89 13.22 -8.02 3.97
N PRO A 90 14.29 -7.83 4.75
CA PRO A 90 14.79 -6.50 5.10
C PRO A 90 15.21 -5.72 3.85
N ILE A 91 15.01 -4.41 3.89
CA ILE A 91 15.67 -3.51 2.93
C ILE A 91 17.17 -3.43 3.26
N ARG A 92 17.99 -3.06 2.28
CA ARG A 92 19.37 -2.68 2.57
C ARG A 92 19.36 -1.33 3.27
N THR A 93 19.94 -1.27 4.45
CA THR A 93 20.20 -0.03 5.15
C THR A 93 21.49 -0.16 5.94
N ALA A 94 22.29 0.90 5.94
CA ALA A 94 23.44 1.06 6.82
C ALA A 94 23.16 2.10 7.93
N ILE A 95 21.90 2.57 8.01
CA ILE A 95 21.48 3.58 8.97
C ILE A 95 21.12 2.87 10.26
N ASP A 96 21.91 3.12 11.30
CA ASP A 96 21.56 2.73 12.66
C ASP A 96 20.66 3.79 13.28
N LEU A 97 19.61 3.34 13.96
CA LEU A 97 18.68 4.24 14.62
C LEU A 97 19.34 4.76 15.90
N GLU A 98 19.43 6.07 16.01
CA GLU A 98 19.81 6.70 17.28
C GLU A 98 18.68 6.51 18.31
N PRO A 99 19.02 6.31 19.59
CA PRO A 99 18.02 6.17 20.65
C PRO A 99 17.05 7.35 20.64
N MET A 100 15.75 7.06 20.52
CA MET A 100 14.75 8.13 20.49
C MET A 100 14.71 8.90 21.82
N GLU A 101 14.96 10.21 21.75
CA GLU A 101 14.67 11.12 22.87
C GLU A 101 13.18 11.07 23.23
N SER A 102 12.83 11.40 24.47
CA SER A 102 11.43 11.55 24.85
C SER A 102 10.76 12.63 23.99
N PRO A 103 9.50 12.42 23.55
CA PRO A 103 8.81 13.38 22.71
C PRO A 103 8.77 14.76 23.38
N ARG A 104 9.05 15.82 22.61
CA ARG A 104 8.89 17.19 23.10
C ARG A 104 7.40 17.49 23.28
N PRO A 105 7.02 18.34 24.24
CA PRO A 105 5.63 18.78 24.36
C PRO A 105 5.14 19.41 23.06
N LEU A 106 4.05 18.87 22.52
CA LEU A 106 3.40 19.42 21.33
C LEU A 106 2.82 20.82 21.60
N SER A 107 2.85 21.67 20.57
CA SER A 107 2.09 22.93 20.57
C SER A 107 0.59 22.63 20.68
N THR A 108 -0.21 23.60 21.14
CA THR A 108 -1.67 23.45 21.22
C THR A 108 -2.29 23.12 19.87
N VAL A 109 -1.80 23.77 18.80
CA VAL A 109 -2.24 23.56 17.42
C VAL A 109 -1.89 22.15 16.94
N ALA A 110 -0.64 21.70 17.16
CA ALA A 110 -0.20 20.36 16.78
C ALA A 110 -0.99 19.27 17.53
N ARG A 111 -1.27 19.48 18.82
CA ARG A 111 -2.08 18.56 19.63
C ARG A 111 -3.53 18.50 19.14
N GLU A 112 -4.14 19.64 18.78
CA GLU A 112 -5.49 19.65 18.22
C GLU A 112 -5.54 18.95 16.85
N ARG A 113 -4.53 19.16 16.00
CA ARG A 113 -4.40 18.44 14.73
C ARG A 113 -4.31 16.92 14.94
N LEU A 114 -3.46 16.49 15.86
CA LEU A 114 -3.30 15.07 16.20
C LEU A 114 -4.60 14.45 16.73
N ARG A 115 -5.34 15.17 17.59
CA ARG A 115 -6.69 14.76 18.04
C ARG A 115 -7.67 14.60 16.88
N ASN A 116 -7.65 15.55 15.93
CA ASN A 116 -8.51 15.49 14.75
C ASN A 116 -8.15 14.31 13.86
N MET A 117 -6.86 14.07 13.60
CA MET A 117 -6.38 12.88 12.89
C MET A 117 -6.85 11.60 13.57
N ALA A 118 -6.71 11.52 14.90
CA ALA A 118 -7.13 10.35 15.66
C ALA A 118 -8.65 10.12 15.60
N LYS A 119 -9.46 11.18 15.72
CA LYS A 119 -10.92 11.09 15.61
C LYS A 119 -11.36 10.67 14.21
N VAL A 120 -10.75 11.22 13.16
CA VAL A 120 -11.05 10.81 11.79
C VAL A 120 -10.69 9.34 11.60
N ALA A 121 -9.51 8.92 12.06
CA ALA A 121 -9.06 7.54 11.96
C ALA A 121 -9.96 6.59 12.75
N ALA A 122 -10.40 6.93 13.96
CA ALA A 122 -11.30 6.11 14.78
C ALA A 122 -12.69 5.93 14.16
N ASN A 123 -13.21 6.95 13.47
CA ASN A 123 -14.57 6.94 12.90
C ASN A 123 -14.65 6.35 11.49
N GLU A 124 -13.54 6.30 10.76
CA GLU A 124 -13.55 5.72 9.42
C GLU A 124 -13.44 4.18 9.49
N GLU A 125 -14.30 3.51 8.72
CA GLU A 125 -14.44 2.06 8.68
C GLU A 125 -13.12 1.36 8.33
N PHE A 126 -12.83 0.27 9.06
CA PHE A 126 -11.67 -0.56 8.81
C PHE A 126 -11.82 -1.30 7.47
N ARG A 127 -11.08 -0.86 6.45
CA ARG A 127 -11.15 -1.44 5.10
C ARG A 127 -10.32 -2.72 5.03
N GLN A 128 -11.00 -3.86 4.93
CA GLN A 128 -10.40 -5.10 4.44
C GLN A 128 -10.52 -5.15 2.90
N PRO A 129 -9.57 -5.75 2.17
CA PRO A 129 -8.46 -6.55 2.67
C PRO A 129 -7.15 -5.76 2.75
N TYR A 130 -6.51 -5.80 3.93
CA TYR A 130 -5.05 -5.86 3.96
C TYR A 130 -4.73 -7.16 3.21
N VAL A 131 -4.30 -7.03 1.95
CA VAL A 131 -4.12 -8.16 1.03
C VAL A 131 -3.44 -9.28 1.80
N SER A 132 -4.05 -10.47 1.85
CA SER A 132 -3.41 -11.67 2.42
C SER A 132 -2.00 -11.66 1.87
N LEU A 133 -1.00 -11.41 2.74
CA LEU A 133 0.36 -11.02 2.35
C LEU A 133 1.01 -12.19 1.59
N LEU A 134 0.62 -12.34 0.33
CA LEU A 134 1.06 -13.31 -0.64
C LEU A 134 1.68 -12.43 -1.72
N PRO A 135 2.96 -12.08 -1.59
CA PRO A 135 3.63 -11.18 -2.52
C PRO A 135 3.97 -11.95 -3.81
N LYS A 136 3.03 -12.73 -4.34
CA LYS A 136 3.28 -13.73 -5.40
C LYS A 136 3.25 -13.14 -6.82
N LEU A 137 3.27 -11.82 -6.98
CA LEU A 137 3.60 -11.18 -8.25
C LEU A 137 5.04 -10.63 -8.21
N GLY A 138 6.03 -11.50 -7.99
CA GLY A 138 7.44 -11.08 -7.94
C GLY A 138 8.37 -12.00 -7.14
N GLU A 139 9.21 -11.41 -6.28
CA GLU A 139 10.15 -12.14 -5.40
C GLU A 139 9.47 -12.84 -4.22
N GLY A 140 8.17 -12.65 -3.99
CA GLY A 140 7.44 -13.39 -2.95
C GLY A 140 7.52 -12.80 -1.55
N TYR A 141 8.16 -11.63 -1.38
CA TYR A 141 8.39 -11.01 -0.06
C TYR A 141 8.02 -9.51 -0.08
N LEU A 142 7.49 -9.03 1.05
CA LEU A 142 7.31 -7.59 1.32
C LEU A 142 8.60 -6.97 1.89
N PRO A 143 8.83 -5.67 1.69
CA PRO A 143 9.94 -4.98 2.34
C PRO A 143 9.73 -4.90 3.85
N ILE A 144 10.80 -5.11 4.61
CA ILE A 144 10.86 -4.87 6.05
C ILE A 144 11.81 -3.69 6.30
N VAL A 145 11.35 -2.71 7.08
CA VAL A 145 12.14 -1.57 7.55
C VAL A 145 12.32 -1.67 9.06
N ARG A 146 13.47 -1.19 9.57
CA ARG A 146 13.71 -1.09 11.03
C ARG A 146 13.06 0.17 11.56
N VAL A 147 12.46 0.08 12.75
CA VAL A 147 11.80 1.22 13.38
C VAL A 147 11.95 1.20 14.90
N ASP A 148 12.10 2.40 15.46
CA ASP A 148 11.86 2.69 16.87
C ASP A 148 10.55 3.46 17.00
N LEU A 149 9.69 3.06 17.93
CA LEU A 149 8.41 3.70 18.20
C LEU A 149 8.30 4.13 19.66
N ILE A 150 7.76 5.32 19.87
CA ILE A 150 7.20 5.76 21.15
C ILE A 150 5.70 5.89 20.98
N LEU A 151 4.95 5.14 21.78
CA LEU A 151 3.49 5.12 21.81
C LEU A 151 2.96 5.84 23.04
N GLN A 152 1.90 6.62 22.85
CA GLN A 152 1.17 7.29 23.92
C GLN A 152 -0.31 7.44 23.59
N GLY A 153 -1.15 7.65 24.62
CA GLY A 153 -2.53 8.03 24.40
C GLY A 153 -2.62 9.35 23.64
N VAL A 154 -3.61 9.52 22.75
CA VAL A 154 -3.75 10.75 21.94
C VAL A 154 -3.92 12.00 22.81
N ASP A 155 -4.58 11.84 23.96
CA ASP A 155 -4.79 12.89 24.97
C ASP A 155 -3.81 12.81 26.14
N SER A 156 -2.70 12.09 25.98
CA SER A 156 -1.74 11.94 27.07
C SER A 156 -1.15 13.29 27.49
N SER A 157 -1.04 13.48 28.79
CA SER A 157 -0.34 14.57 29.47
C SER A 157 0.73 13.99 30.38
N ASP A 158 1.74 14.75 30.81
CA ASP A 158 2.57 14.32 31.94
C ASP A 158 1.64 14.16 33.17
N PRO A 159 1.52 12.98 33.81
CA PRO A 159 2.48 11.86 33.94
C PRO A 159 2.06 10.52 33.26
N ASP A 160 1.27 10.58 32.19
CA ASP A 160 0.74 9.40 31.49
C ASP A 160 1.86 8.48 30.95
N PRO A 161 1.61 7.16 30.87
CA PRO A 161 2.62 6.21 30.47
C PRO A 161 3.01 6.38 28.99
N LEU A 162 4.32 6.31 28.76
CA LEU A 162 4.93 6.15 27.44
C LEU A 162 5.35 4.70 27.26
N PHE A 163 5.10 4.12 26.09
CA PHE A 163 5.53 2.78 25.75
C PHE A 163 6.51 2.78 24.57
N ARG A 164 7.66 2.14 24.73
CA ARG A 164 8.74 2.13 23.74
C ARG A 164 8.86 0.76 23.10
N LEU A 165 9.02 0.75 21.78
CA LEU A 165 9.35 -0.41 20.98
C LEU A 165 10.63 -0.08 20.21
N GLU A 166 11.73 -0.75 20.54
CA GLU A 166 13.06 -0.46 19.99
C GLU A 166 13.51 -1.59 19.06
N GLU A 167 14.20 -1.26 17.97
CA GLU A 167 14.74 -2.20 16.97
C GLU A 167 13.69 -3.15 16.40
N MET A 168 12.48 -2.65 16.14
CA MET A 168 11.40 -3.48 15.61
C MET A 168 11.46 -3.60 14.09
N ASP A 169 11.09 -4.79 13.61
CA ASP A 169 10.81 -5.02 12.20
C ASP A 169 9.37 -4.59 11.87
N MET A 170 9.24 -3.70 10.89
CA MET A 170 7.97 -3.22 10.39
C MET A 170 7.80 -3.57 8.92
N ILE A 171 6.68 -4.20 8.57
CA ILE A 171 6.37 -4.53 7.18
C ILE A 171 5.92 -3.25 6.48
N PHE A 172 6.63 -2.89 5.40
CA PHE A 172 6.25 -1.78 4.53
C PHE A 172 5.20 -2.25 3.53
N ASP A 173 3.93 -1.93 3.78
CA ASP A 173 2.80 -2.39 2.97
C ASP A 173 1.99 -1.21 2.41
N THR A 174 2.31 -0.82 1.17
CA THR A 174 1.52 0.19 0.45
C THR A 174 0.09 -0.23 0.15
N GLY A 175 -0.27 -1.50 0.31
CA GLY A 175 -1.66 -1.98 0.22
C GLY A 175 -2.42 -1.85 1.54
N ALA A 176 -1.73 -1.68 2.66
CA ALA A 176 -2.35 -1.44 3.96
C ALA A 176 -2.90 -0.01 4.02
N HIS A 177 -4.20 0.13 4.30
CA HIS A 177 -4.82 1.46 4.35
C HIS A 177 -4.28 2.32 5.50
N ARG A 178 -3.93 1.72 6.64
CA ARG A 178 -3.44 2.40 7.84
C ARG A 178 -2.25 1.68 8.44
N THR A 179 -1.44 2.40 9.19
CA THR A 179 -0.43 1.78 10.05
C THR A 179 -1.09 1.09 11.24
N VAL A 180 -0.74 -0.19 11.43
CA VAL A 180 -1.34 -1.08 12.43
C VAL A 180 -0.25 -1.68 13.31
N ILE A 181 -0.48 -1.64 14.62
CA ILE A 181 0.33 -2.24 15.67
C ILE A 181 -0.53 -3.31 16.35
N VAL A 182 0.00 -4.51 16.50
CA VAL A 182 -0.72 -5.57 17.22
C VAL A 182 -0.62 -5.37 18.71
N GLU A 183 -1.75 -5.49 19.42
CA GLU A 183 -1.81 -5.29 20.87
C GLU A 183 -0.87 -6.20 21.65
N ASP A 184 -0.60 -7.42 21.15
CA ASP A 184 0.35 -8.39 21.72
C ASP A 184 1.80 -7.86 21.80
N LEU A 185 2.15 -6.78 21.08
CA LEU A 185 3.44 -6.10 21.21
C LEU A 185 3.52 -5.19 22.44
N LEU A 186 2.37 -4.82 23.01
CA LEU A 186 2.28 -3.86 24.11
C LEU A 186 2.42 -4.56 25.46
N SER A 187 3.01 -3.88 26.43
CA SER A 187 3.04 -4.40 27.80
C SER A 187 1.63 -4.48 28.40
N PRO A 188 1.37 -5.43 29.32
CA PRO A 188 0.06 -5.52 29.98
C PRO A 188 -0.36 -4.23 30.69
N SER A 189 0.58 -3.48 31.27
CA SER A 189 0.29 -2.21 31.94
C SER A 189 -0.14 -1.12 30.95
N PHE A 190 0.48 -1.06 29.78
CA PHE A 190 0.10 -0.10 28.75
C PHE A 190 -1.24 -0.49 28.11
N GLN A 191 -1.48 -1.78 27.86
CA GLN A 191 -2.78 -2.26 27.41
C GLN A 191 -3.91 -1.90 28.39
N GLU A 192 -3.66 -2.01 29.70
CA GLU A 192 -4.64 -1.64 30.72
C GLU A 192 -4.87 -0.12 30.75
N TYR A 193 -3.82 0.69 30.64
CA TYR A 193 -3.94 2.14 30.47
C TYR A 193 -4.83 2.51 29.29
N LEU A 194 -4.61 1.86 28.14
CA LEU A 194 -5.41 2.09 26.92
C LEU A 194 -6.90 1.69 27.06
N LYS A 195 -7.32 1.02 28.14
CA LYS A 195 -8.75 0.74 28.42
C LYS A 195 -9.47 1.85 29.16
N ASP A 196 -8.77 2.87 29.63
CA ASP A 196 -9.41 4.01 30.30
C ASP A 196 -10.40 4.72 29.35
N SER A 197 -11.54 5.11 29.91
CA SER A 197 -12.62 5.86 29.26
C SER A 197 -12.17 7.15 28.58
N VAL A 198 -11.06 7.77 29.02
CA VAL A 198 -10.49 8.96 28.36
C VAL A 198 -10.11 8.69 26.89
N HIS A 199 -9.84 7.43 26.55
CA HIS A 199 -9.47 7.00 25.20
C HIS A 199 -10.67 6.59 24.33
N ASP A 200 -11.89 6.53 24.87
CA ASP A 200 -13.05 5.99 24.15
C ASP A 200 -13.42 6.76 22.88
N GLN A 201 -13.17 8.07 22.86
CA GLN A 201 -13.37 8.90 21.66
C GLN A 201 -12.42 8.55 20.49
N TYR A 202 -11.37 7.77 20.75
CA TYR A 202 -10.39 7.29 19.78
C TYR A 202 -10.53 5.78 19.52
N ARG A 203 -11.55 5.15 20.09
CA ARG A 203 -11.82 3.72 19.97
C ARG A 203 -12.81 3.46 18.85
N SER A 204 -12.57 2.39 18.11
CA SER A 204 -13.46 1.83 17.10
C SER A 204 -13.85 0.40 17.48
N SER A 205 -14.72 -0.23 16.68
CA SER A 205 -15.02 -1.66 16.78
C SER A 205 -13.80 -2.57 16.59
N ASP A 206 -12.77 -2.08 15.93
CA ASP A 206 -11.63 -2.89 15.46
C ASP A 206 -10.35 -2.66 16.26
N GLY A 207 -10.29 -1.58 17.02
CA GLY A 207 -9.09 -1.20 17.75
C GLY A 207 -9.14 0.22 18.30
N LEU A 208 -8.00 0.67 18.81
CA LEU A 208 -7.81 1.99 19.41
C LEU A 208 -6.75 2.78 18.65
N VAL A 209 -7.00 4.07 18.42
CA VAL A 209 -6.00 4.97 17.86
C VAL A 209 -5.08 5.50 18.96
N VAL A 210 -3.77 5.40 18.73
CA VAL A 210 -2.73 5.93 19.61
C VAL A 210 -1.88 6.95 18.87
N GLN A 211 -1.26 7.86 19.61
CA GLN A 211 -0.20 8.70 19.08
C GLN A 211 1.08 7.87 18.97
N VAL A 212 1.81 8.10 17.89
CA VAL A 212 3.08 7.45 17.59
C VAL A 212 4.10 8.50 17.19
N ASN A 213 5.26 8.43 17.82
CA ASN A 213 6.48 9.03 17.29
C ASN A 213 7.36 7.87 16.77
N ALA A 214 7.64 7.87 15.48
CA ALA A 214 8.33 6.77 14.80
C ALA A 214 9.64 7.27 14.18
N ASN A 215 10.76 6.64 14.53
CA ASN A 215 12.03 6.82 13.86
C ASN A 215 12.29 5.62 12.93
N ILE A 216 12.17 5.82 11.62
CA ILE A 216 12.19 4.77 10.61
C ILE A 216 13.51 4.81 9.84
N ALA A 217 14.22 3.68 9.76
CA ALA A 217 15.44 3.55 8.98
C ALA A 217 15.12 3.16 7.53
N PHE A 218 15.30 4.10 6.60
CA PHE A 218 15.28 3.86 5.16
C PHE A 218 16.68 3.52 4.65
N SER A 219 16.81 3.24 3.35
CA SER A 219 18.08 2.86 2.74
C SER A 219 19.10 4.00 2.70
N ASN A 220 18.65 5.25 2.69
CA ASN A 220 19.51 6.45 2.56
C ASN A 220 19.56 7.33 3.82
N CYS A 221 18.54 7.27 4.68
CA CYS A 221 18.43 8.13 5.86
C CYS A 221 17.51 7.50 6.91
N SER A 222 17.45 8.10 8.10
CA SER A 222 16.36 7.91 9.04
C SER A 222 15.34 9.04 8.91
N VAL A 223 14.08 8.77 9.24
CA VAL A 223 13.00 9.79 9.24
C VAL A 223 12.20 9.64 10.52
N THR A 224 11.99 10.77 11.20
CA THR A 224 11.13 10.86 12.38
C THR A 224 9.76 11.38 11.99
N ILE A 225 8.71 10.58 12.19
CA ILE A 225 7.32 10.92 11.90
C ILE A 225 6.53 10.90 13.20
N GLU A 226 5.88 12.02 13.51
CA GLU A 226 4.91 12.11 14.60
C GLU A 226 3.50 12.12 14.04
N THR A 227 2.70 11.14 14.45
CA THR A 227 1.43 10.82 13.80
C THR A 227 0.58 9.88 14.66
N VAL A 228 -0.42 9.20 14.07
CA VAL A 228 -1.28 8.22 14.73
C VAL A 228 -1.16 6.84 14.10
N ALA A 229 -1.38 5.79 14.91
CA ALA A 229 -1.48 4.41 14.45
C ALA A 229 -2.64 3.67 15.13
N PHE A 230 -3.07 2.57 14.54
CA PHE A 230 -4.12 1.71 15.08
C PHE A 230 -3.52 0.55 15.88
N VAL A 231 -3.94 0.41 17.14
CA VAL A 231 -3.70 -0.79 17.94
C VAL A 231 -4.88 -1.73 17.76
N VAL A 232 -4.64 -2.94 17.25
CA VAL A 232 -5.69 -3.95 17.00
C VAL A 232 -5.37 -5.30 17.62
N PRO A 233 -6.40 -6.13 17.90
CA PRO A 233 -6.20 -7.52 18.28
C PRO A 233 -5.56 -8.33 17.15
N LYS A 234 -4.73 -9.32 17.52
CA LYS A 234 -4.09 -10.26 16.58
C LYS A 234 -5.06 -10.88 15.57
N ALA A 235 -6.30 -11.16 15.97
CA ALA A 235 -7.34 -11.74 15.09
C ALA A 235 -7.73 -10.85 13.89
N LYS A 236 -7.43 -9.54 13.95
CA LYS A 236 -7.68 -8.60 12.85
C LYS A 236 -6.52 -8.50 11.86
N MET A 237 -5.37 -9.10 12.17
CA MET A 237 -4.20 -9.06 11.33
C MET A 237 -4.22 -10.15 10.24
N PRO A 238 -3.68 -9.87 9.05
CA PRO A 238 -3.43 -10.89 8.06
C PRO A 238 -2.61 -12.05 8.64
N ASN A 239 -3.11 -13.27 8.48
CA ASN A 239 -2.51 -14.50 9.00
C ASN A 239 -2.24 -14.46 10.52
N GLU A 240 -2.98 -13.65 11.27
CA GLU A 240 -2.78 -13.45 12.72
C GLU A 240 -1.33 -13.09 13.07
N LYS A 241 -0.61 -12.39 12.19
CA LYS A 241 0.77 -12.00 12.43
C LYS A 241 0.83 -11.04 13.63
N VAL A 242 1.75 -11.29 14.56
CA VAL A 242 2.16 -10.32 15.59
C VAL A 242 3.28 -9.46 15.02
N GLY A 243 3.09 -8.15 14.94
CA GLY A 243 4.04 -7.24 14.31
C GLY A 243 3.46 -5.85 14.03
N ILE A 244 4.17 -5.07 13.22
CA ILE A 244 3.75 -3.74 12.78
C ILE A 244 3.59 -3.75 11.26
N LEU A 245 2.48 -3.24 10.76
CA LEU A 245 2.27 -2.94 9.33
C LEU A 245 2.33 -1.43 9.15
N LEU A 246 3.28 -0.95 8.35
CA LEU A 246 3.29 0.43 7.89
C LEU A 246 2.32 0.56 6.72
N GLY A 247 1.29 1.37 6.89
CA GLY A 247 0.28 1.59 5.86
C GLY A 247 0.32 2.99 5.26
N GLN A 248 -0.70 3.29 4.47
CA GLN A 248 -0.85 4.55 3.76
C GLN A 248 -1.14 5.72 4.69
N ALA A 249 -2.32 5.70 5.31
CA ALA A 249 -2.83 6.84 6.06
C ALA A 249 -1.91 7.20 7.22
N SER A 250 -1.62 8.49 7.33
CA SER A 250 -0.85 9.10 8.42
C SER A 250 0.64 8.73 8.45
N PHE A 251 1.14 7.95 7.48
CA PHE A 251 2.54 7.54 7.39
C PHE A 251 3.08 7.61 5.96
N THR A 252 2.70 6.66 5.09
CA THR A 252 3.24 6.62 3.73
C THR A 252 2.74 7.77 2.87
N ASP A 253 1.53 8.26 3.13
CA ASP A 253 0.96 9.46 2.50
C ASP A 253 1.69 10.77 2.90
N ARG A 254 2.55 10.71 3.93
CA ARG A 254 3.40 11.83 4.36
C ARG A 254 4.83 11.75 3.81
N LEU A 255 5.14 10.77 2.95
CA LEU A 255 6.50 10.51 2.47
C LEU A 255 6.57 10.57 0.94
N THR A 256 7.60 11.24 0.42
CA THR A 256 8.06 11.05 -0.96
C THR A 256 9.13 9.96 -0.95
N LEU A 257 8.87 8.84 -1.63
CA LEU A 257 9.75 7.68 -1.60
C LEU A 257 9.89 6.96 -2.94
N ARG A 258 11.01 6.25 -3.08
CA ARG A 258 11.27 5.32 -4.18
C ARG A 258 11.59 3.93 -3.63
N SER A 259 10.73 2.97 -3.93
CA SER A 259 10.99 1.56 -3.66
C SER A 259 11.66 0.90 -4.88
N ILE A 260 12.87 0.37 -4.70
CA ILE A 260 13.69 -0.23 -5.75
C ILE A 260 13.91 -1.71 -5.41
N PRO A 261 13.13 -2.62 -6.00
CA PRO A 261 13.28 -4.05 -5.74
C PRO A 261 14.66 -4.57 -6.15
N ARG A 262 15.14 -5.61 -5.47
CA ARG A 262 16.42 -6.28 -5.75
C ARG A 262 16.62 -6.61 -7.23
N ARG A 263 15.59 -7.12 -7.92
CA ARG A 263 15.68 -7.42 -9.37
C ARG A 263 16.09 -6.23 -10.22
N ILE A 264 15.61 -5.03 -9.89
CA ILE A 264 15.97 -3.79 -10.60
C ILE A 264 17.42 -3.40 -10.27
N LEU A 265 17.85 -3.57 -9.01
CA LEU A 265 19.23 -3.32 -8.60
C LEU A 265 20.21 -4.24 -9.33
N LEU A 266 19.91 -5.54 -9.40
CA LEU A 266 20.70 -6.52 -10.15
C LEU A 266 20.77 -6.19 -11.64
N ALA A 267 19.64 -5.80 -12.26
CA ALA A 267 19.60 -5.40 -13.66
C ALA A 267 20.44 -4.14 -13.95
N LYS A 268 20.64 -3.28 -12.95
CA LYS A 268 21.53 -2.12 -13.00
C LYS A 268 23.00 -2.46 -12.68
N GLY A 269 23.34 -3.74 -12.46
CA GLY A 269 24.69 -4.19 -12.13
C GLY A 269 25.08 -3.99 -10.65
N VAL A 270 24.12 -3.68 -9.78
CA VAL A 270 24.38 -3.56 -8.33
C VAL A 270 24.31 -4.95 -7.70
N ALA A 271 25.39 -5.37 -7.03
CA ALA A 271 25.42 -6.64 -6.31
C ALA A 271 24.59 -6.55 -5.03
N VAL A 272 23.53 -7.36 -4.94
CA VAL A 272 22.61 -7.41 -3.78
C VAL A 272 22.36 -8.86 -3.37
N SER A 273 22.65 -9.16 -2.10
CA SER A 273 22.42 -10.47 -1.47
C SER A 273 20.94 -10.87 -1.56
N GLU A 274 20.67 -12.18 -1.59
CA GLU A 274 19.30 -12.74 -1.61
C GLU A 274 18.54 -12.52 -0.30
N GLU A 275 19.24 -12.15 0.78
CA GLU A 275 18.63 -11.83 2.07
C GLU A 275 17.91 -10.49 2.10
N PHE A 276 18.16 -9.61 1.11
CA PHE A 276 17.56 -8.29 1.05
C PHE A 276 16.45 -8.19 0.01
N TRP A 277 15.40 -7.46 0.36
CA TRP A 277 14.31 -7.11 -0.54
C TRP A 277 14.75 -6.13 -1.64
N GLY A 278 15.63 -5.18 -1.30
CA GLY A 278 16.02 -4.07 -2.16
C GLY A 278 16.24 -2.80 -1.35
N ASP A 279 15.97 -1.65 -1.98
CA ASP A 279 16.11 -0.35 -1.34
C ASP A 279 14.76 0.36 -1.22
N ILE A 280 14.56 1.12 -0.14
CA ILE A 280 13.53 2.14 -0.05
C ILE A 280 14.23 3.45 0.27
N VAL A 281 14.18 4.39 -0.66
CA VAL A 281 14.82 5.70 -0.56
C VAL A 281 13.76 6.74 -0.24
N ALA A 282 13.92 7.46 0.86
CA ALA A 282 13.06 8.59 1.21
C ALA A 282 13.70 9.90 0.71
N GLU A 283 12.89 10.81 0.17
CA GLU A 283 13.36 12.06 -0.42
C GLU A 283 12.86 13.27 0.39
N GLU A 284 11.59 13.25 0.76
CA GLU A 284 10.93 14.32 1.51
C GLU A 284 9.88 13.71 2.44
N TYR A 285 9.55 14.42 3.51
CA TYR A 285 8.40 14.07 4.35
C TYR A 285 7.65 15.30 4.86
N LEU A 286 6.38 15.11 5.23
CA LEU A 286 5.58 16.13 5.90
C LEU A 286 5.69 15.95 7.42
N ASN A 287 6.26 16.94 8.11
CA ASN A 287 6.26 16.99 9.59
C ASN A 287 4.84 17.18 10.13
N LEU A 288 4.60 17.07 11.44
CA LEU A 288 3.25 17.20 12.02
C LEU A 288 2.56 18.55 11.68
N ASP A 289 3.35 19.59 11.42
CA ASP A 289 2.88 20.92 11.02
C ASP A 289 2.54 21.04 9.51
N ASP A 290 2.63 19.94 8.77
CA ASP A 290 2.42 19.83 7.30
C ASP A 290 3.44 20.63 6.49
N GLU A 291 4.62 20.87 7.07
CA GLU A 291 5.75 21.46 6.38
C GLU A 291 6.58 20.35 5.72
N ILE A 292 7.02 20.62 4.50
CA ILE A 292 7.91 19.72 3.75
C ILE A 292 9.31 19.82 4.33
N VAL A 293 9.87 18.67 4.72
CA VAL A 293 11.25 18.51 5.15
C VAL A 293 11.98 17.65 4.14
N SER A 294 12.99 18.23 3.47
CA SER A 294 13.88 17.51 2.55
C SER A 294 14.98 16.76 3.32
N LEU A 295 15.32 15.57 2.83
CA LEU A 295 16.24 14.62 3.48
C LEU A 295 17.63 14.55 2.82
#